data_AF-A0A961DJL3-F1
#
_entry.id   AF-A0A961DJL3-F1
#
_cell.length_a   1.000
_cell.length_b   1.000
_cell.length_c   1.000
_cell.angle_alpha   90.00
_cell.angle_beta   90.00
_cell.angle_gamma   90.00
#
_symmetry.space_group_name_H-M   'P 1'
#
loop_
_entity.id
_entity.type
_entity.pdbx_description
1 polymer ?
#
loop_
_entity_poly.entity_id
_entity_poly.type
_entity_poly.pdbx_seq_one_letter_code
_entity_poly.pdbx_strand_id
1 'polypeptide(L)' 'AQTTLMSDGASVYLCTTDDDVIDLVSRGQGVFGIAVGKVLREVETSLVELDKDKGVDPADELAARRATKAS' A
#
# COMPACT_ATOMS: atom_id res chain seq x y z
N ALA A 1 4.02 -6.73 15.69
CA ALA A 1 2.55 -6.72 15.88
C ALA A 1 1.92 -7.14 14.57
N GLN A 2 0.96 -8.07 14.60
CA GLN A 2 0.28 -8.56 13.40
C GLN A 2 -0.98 -7.70 13.19
N THR A 3 -0.92 -6.79 12.23
CA THR A 3 -2.05 -5.91 11.90
C THR A 3 -2.96 -6.60 10.89
N THR A 4 -4.20 -6.85 11.28
CA THR A 4 -5.21 -7.53 10.44
C THR A 4 -6.37 -6.57 10.18
N LEU A 5 -6.77 -6.40 8.92
CA LEU A 5 -8.00 -5.70 8.58
C LEU A 5 -9.12 -6.73 8.42
N MET A 6 -10.29 -6.46 8.98
CA MET A 6 -11.47 -7.31 8.84
C MET A 6 -12.66 -6.49 8.32
N SER A 7 -13.50 -7.09 7.50
CA SER A 7 -14.73 -6.45 7.00
C SER A 7 -15.93 -7.38 7.14
N ASP A 8 -17.06 -6.83 7.56
CA ASP A 8 -18.37 -7.49 7.65
C ASP A 8 -19.28 -7.19 6.44
N GLY A 9 -18.73 -6.52 5.41
CA GLY A 9 -19.47 -6.07 4.22
C GLY A 9 -20.09 -4.68 4.33
N ALA A 10 -20.13 -4.06 5.51
CA ALA A 10 -20.60 -2.69 5.72
C ALA A 10 -19.47 -1.76 6.19
N SER A 11 -18.60 -2.25 7.07
CA SER A 11 -17.49 -1.51 7.66
C SER A 11 -16.17 -2.28 7.56
N VAL A 12 -15.07 -1.57 7.81
CA VAL A 12 -13.71 -2.13 7.89
C VAL A 12 -13.13 -1.83 9.26
N TYR A 13 -12.53 -2.84 9.88
CA TYR A 13 -12.00 -2.83 11.23
C TYR A 13 -10.52 -3.14 11.23
N LEU A 14 -9.78 -2.43 12.08
CA LEU A 14 -8.36 -2.66 12.33
C LEU A 14 -8.20 -3.47 13.61
N CYS A 15 -7.87 -4.74 13.47
CA CYS A 15 -7.58 -5.62 14.59
C CYS A 15 -6.06 -5.63 14.84
N THR A 16 -5.67 -5.33 16.08
CA THR A 16 -4.26 -5.37 16.50
C THR A 16 -3.99 -6.50 17.49
N THR A 17 -5.05 -7.12 18.00
CA THR A 17 -5.03 -8.27 18.91
C THR A 17 -5.97 -9.38 18.43
N ASP A 18 -5.77 -10.59 18.95
CA ASP A 18 -6.66 -11.72 18.64
C ASP A 18 -8.05 -11.55 19.26
N ASP A 19 -8.16 -10.86 20.39
CA ASP A 19 -9.45 -10.56 21.03
C ASP A 19 -10.33 -9.64 20.16
N ASP A 20 -9.73 -8.66 19.47
CA ASP A 20 -10.44 -7.80 18.51
C ASP A 20 -11.09 -8.61 17.38
N VAL A 21 -10.39 -9.68 16.94
CA VAL A 21 -10.88 -10.57 15.88
C VAL A 21 -12.03 -11.42 16.40
N ILE A 22 -11.91 -11.96 17.62
CA ILE A 22 -12.94 -12.80 18.23
C ILE A 22 -14.22 -12.01 18.49
N ASP A 23 -14.11 -10.79 19.03
CA ASP A 23 -15.28 -9.95 19.29
C ASP A 23 -16.06 -9.67 18.00
N LEU A 24 -15.35 -9.40 16.91
CA LEU A 24 -15.97 -9.13 15.62
C LEU A 24 -16.67 -10.36 15.02
N VAL A 25 -16.04 -11.53 15.07
CA VAL A 25 -16.63 -12.80 14.58
C VAL A 25 -17.84 -13.22 15.42
N SER A 26 -17.79 -12.99 16.74
CA SER A 26 -18.85 -13.39 17.67
C SER A 26 -20.19 -12.67 17.45
N ARG A 27 -20.19 -11.53 16.74
CA ARG A 27 -21.39 -10.76 16.38
C ARG A 27 -22.28 -11.42 15.31
N GLY A 28 -21.87 -12.58 14.77
CA GLY A 28 -22.71 -13.41 13.91
C GLY A 28 -22.80 -12.97 12.45
N GLN A 29 -21.90 -12.09 12.01
CA GLN A 29 -21.79 -11.64 10.62
C GLN A 29 -20.56 -12.27 9.96
N GLY A 30 -20.70 -12.71 8.71
CA GLY A 30 -19.57 -13.26 7.96
C GLY A 30 -18.52 -12.18 7.72
N VAL A 31 -17.30 -12.40 8.21
CA VAL A 31 -16.20 -11.45 8.09
C VAL A 31 -15.10 -11.97 7.16
N PHE A 32 -14.61 -11.09 6.29
CA PHE A 32 -13.44 -11.32 5.43
C PHE A 32 -12.22 -10.62 6.04
N GLY A 33 -11.15 -11.38 6.30
CA GLY A 33 -9.90 -10.86 6.87
C GLY A 33 -8.78 -10.72 5.82
N ILE A 34 -8.05 -9.61 5.85
CA ILE A 34 -6.83 -9.37 5.08
C ILE A 34 -5.67 -9.14 6.04
N ALA A 35 -4.65 -10.00 5.96
CA ALA A 35 -3.43 -9.85 6.74
C ALA A 35 -2.52 -8.78 6.11
N VAL A 36 -2.51 -7.58 6.69
CA VAL A 36 -1.80 -6.42 6.11
C VAL A 36 -0.30 -6.47 6.36
N GLY A 37 0.15 -7.13 7.43
CA GLY A 37 1.57 -7.22 7.76
C GLY A 37 2.45 -7.82 6.66
N LYS A 38 1.88 -8.66 5.79
CA LYS A 38 2.59 -9.25 4.63
C LYS A 38 2.58 -8.33 3.40
N VAL A 39 1.50 -7.57 3.20
CA VAL A 39 1.32 -6.64 2.07
C VAL A 39 2.13 -5.35 2.27
N LEU A 40 2.25 -4.86 3.52
CA LEU A 40 3.01 -3.64 3.81
C LEU A 40 4.47 -3.74 3.33
N ARG A 41 5.10 -4.89 3.53
CA ARG A 41 6.49 -5.14 3.09
C ARG A 41 6.64 -5.16 1.57
N GLU A 42 5.61 -5.61 0.85
CA GLU A 42 5.58 -5.59 -0.61
C GLU A 42 5.42 -4.16 -1.13
N VAL A 43 4.54 -3.35 -0.52
CA VAL A 43 4.35 -1.93 -0.86
C VAL A 43 5.61 -1.11 -0.57
N GLU A 44 6.27 -1.30 0.57
CA GLU A 44 7.56 -0.66 0.87
C GLU A 44 8.62 -1.00 -0.18
N THR A 45 8.65 -2.26 -0.64
CA THR A 45 9.58 -2.69 -1.69
C THR A 45 9.27 -2.01 -3.02
N SER A 46 8.00 -1.97 -3.45
CA SER A 46 7.59 -1.28 -4.68
C SER A 46 7.85 0.22 -4.65
N LEU A 47 7.70 0.88 -3.50
CA LEU A 47 8.04 2.29 -3.32
C LEU A 47 9.54 2.56 -3.47
N VAL A 48 10.39 1.69 -2.91
CA VAL A 48 11.85 1.78 -3.07
C VAL A 48 12.28 1.57 -4.53
N GLU A 49 11.56 0.73 -5.29
CA GLU A 49 11.83 0.56 -6.72
C GLU A 49 11.40 1.79 -7.55
N LEU A 50 10.27 2.42 -7.23
CA LEU A 50 9.83 3.66 -7.88
C LEU A 50 10.80 4.83 -7.67
N ASP A 51 11.43 4.93 -6.50
CA ASP A 51 12.42 5.99 -6.23
C ASP A 51 13.75 5.77 -6.97
N LYS A 52 14.06 4.56 -7.44
CA LYS A 52 15.27 4.29 -8.24
C LYS A 52 15.17 4.88 -9.66
N ASP A 53 13.96 5.16 -10.16
CA ASP A 53 13.73 5.78 -11.46
C ASP A 53 13.86 7.32 -11.44
N LYS A 54 14.09 7.95 -10.28
CA LYS A 54 14.36 9.41 -10.18
C LYS A 54 15.77 9.80 -10.63
N GLY A 55 16.44 8.96 -11.42
CA GLY A 55 17.80 9.20 -11.93
C GLY A 55 17.93 10.29 -12.98
N VAL A 56 16.83 10.92 -13.42
CA VAL A 56 16.85 12.04 -14.37
C VAL A 56 15.94 13.14 -13.86
N ASP A 57 16.50 14.33 -13.64
CA ASP A 57 15.71 15.53 -13.40
C ASP A 57 14.84 15.79 -14.66
N PRO A 58 13.50 15.75 -14.56
CA PRO A 58 12.62 15.97 -15.70
C PRO A 58 12.81 17.34 -16.37
N ALA A 59 13.38 18.33 -15.66
CA ALA A 59 13.76 19.61 -16.24
C ALA A 59 14.93 19.49 -17.23
N ASP A 60 15.90 18.62 -16.93
CA ASP A 60 17.08 18.39 -17.78
C ASP A 60 16.69 17.65 -19.07
N GLU A 61 15.79 16.66 -18.96
CA GLU A 61 15.29 15.93 -20.13
C GLU A 61 14.54 16.83 -21.13
N LEU A 62 13.68 17.73 -20.63
CA LEU A 62 12.97 18.68 -21.48
C LEU A 62 13.91 19.69 -22.13
N ALA A 63 14.92 20.16 -21.40
CA ALA A 63 15.94 21.07 -21.92
C ALA A 63 16.77 20.40 -23.04
N ALA A 64 17.21 19.15 -22.83
CA ALA A 64 17.92 18.36 -23.84
C ALA A 64 17.08 18.16 -25.11
N ARG A 65 15.81 17.76 -24.95
CA ARG A 65 14.87 17.59 -26.08
C ARG A 65 14.66 18.88 -26.89
N ARG A 66 14.65 20.05 -26.23
CA ARG A 66 14.54 21.36 -26.89
C ARG A 66 15.81 21.71 -27.67
N ALA A 67 16.98 21.42 -27.12
CA ALA A 67 18.26 21.66 -27.79
C ALA A 67 18.40 20.83 -29.07
N THR A 68 17.99 19.56 -29.05
CA THR A 68 18.02 18.70 -30.25
C THR A 68 17.07 19.17 -31.35
N LYS A 69 15.93 19.80 -30.98
CA LYS A 69 14.92 20.28 -31.94
C LYS A 69 15.25 21.64 -32.55
N ALA A 70 16.22 22.36 -31.96
CA ALA A 70 16.66 23.68 -32.41
C ALA A 70 17.90 23.62 -33.33
N SER A 71 18.50 22.43 -33.50
CA SER A 71 19.52 22.12 -34.51
C SER A 71 18.90 21.53 -35.77
#